data_AF-A0A533XH53-F1
#
_entry.id   AF-A0A533XH53-F1
#
_cell.length_a   1.000
_cell.length_b   1.000
_cell.length_c   1.000
_cell.angle_alpha   90.00
_cell.angle_beta   90.00
_cell.angle_gamma   90.00
#
_symmetry.space_group_name_H-M   'P 1'
#
loop_
_entity.id
_entity.type
_entity.pdbx_description
1 polymer ?
#
loop_
_entity_poly.entity_id
_entity_poly.type
_entity_poly.pdbx_seq_one_letter_code
_entity_poly.pdbx_strand_id
1 'polypeptide(L)'
;MRPRAVVATVSTIPVVVGGYMLFDGMHALLLGRYFGPGVGPWGFLVSLVGVDPASMATPFVVQGFLWLFFLVSGFYRWWWAWYGRVVTAIATLWYLPFGTALSLAQVAVLVRYRRLLKS
;
A
#
# COMPACT_ATOMS: atom_id res chain seq x y z
N MET A 1 -25.50 -4.56 7.64
CA MET A 1 -24.90 -4.68 6.29
C MET A 1 -23.70 -3.75 6.20
N ARG A 2 -22.58 -4.16 5.56
CA ARG A 2 -21.45 -3.26 5.30
C ARG A 2 -21.88 -2.24 4.23
N PRO A 3 -21.62 -0.93 4.38
CA PRO A 3 -21.91 0.03 3.32
C PRO A 3 -21.13 -0.37 2.07
N ARG A 4 -21.78 -0.44 0.90
CA ARG A 4 -21.14 -0.84 -0.36
C ARG A 4 -19.90 0.01 -0.66
N ALA A 5 -19.98 1.31 -0.37
CA ALA A 5 -18.87 2.24 -0.50
C ALA A 5 -17.66 1.85 0.38
N VAL A 6 -17.87 1.42 1.62
CA VAL A 6 -16.79 1.00 2.53
C VAL A 6 -16.08 -0.23 1.98
N VAL A 7 -16.84 -1.24 1.52
CA VAL A 7 -16.27 -2.46 0.94
C VAL A 7 -15.49 -2.15 -0.34
N ALA A 8 -16.02 -1.27 -1.19
CA ALA A 8 -15.33 -0.82 -2.39
C ALA A 8 -14.01 -0.14 -2.03
N THR A 9 -14.01 0.86 -1.14
CA THR A 9 -12.80 1.59 -0.75
C THR A 9 -11.72 0.66 -0.19
N VAL A 10 -12.08 -0.19 0.78
CA VAL A 10 -11.09 -1.07 1.44
C VAL A 10 -10.54 -2.17 0.53
N SER A 11 -11.17 -2.41 -0.62
CA SER A 11 -10.72 -3.39 -1.61
C SER A 11 -9.97 -2.74 -2.77
N THR A 12 -10.47 -1.61 -3.28
CA THR A 12 -9.87 -0.89 -4.41
C THR A 12 -8.53 -0.29 -4.05
N ILE A 13 -8.37 0.32 -2.88
CA ILE A 13 -7.11 0.97 -2.50
C ILE A 13 -5.94 -0.03 -2.46
N PRO A 14 -6.04 -1.19 -1.79
CA PRO A 14 -4.97 -2.18 -1.82
C PRO A 14 -4.63 -2.68 -3.23
N VAL A 15 -5.62 -2.85 -4.10
CA VAL A 15 -5.38 -3.30 -5.48
C VAL A 15 -4.63 -2.23 -6.27
N VAL A 16 -5.04 -0.96 -6.18
CA VAL A 16 -4.41 0.14 -6.91
C VAL A 16 -3.02 0.42 -6.37
N VAL A 17 -2.88 0.65 -5.06
CA VAL A 17 -1.60 1.01 -4.43
C VAL A 17 -0.66 -0.18 -4.42
N GLY A 18 -1.12 -1.32 -3.92
CA GLY A 18 -0.31 -2.53 -3.79
C GLY A 18 0.04 -3.13 -5.14
N GLY A 19 -0.92 -3.18 -6.06
CA GLY A 19 -0.68 -3.66 -7.43
C GLY A 19 0.33 -2.79 -8.17
N TYR A 20 0.22 -1.46 -8.08
CA TYR A 20 1.19 -0.57 -8.72
C TYR A 20 2.57 -0.70 -8.08
N MET A 21 2.69 -0.70 -6.75
CA MET A 21 3.98 -0.88 -6.06
C MET A 21 4.65 -2.20 -6.45
N LEU A 22 3.86 -3.28 -6.50
CA LEU A 22 4.37 -4.60 -6.88
C LEU A 22 4.84 -4.59 -8.34
N PHE A 23 4.04 -4.07 -9.26
CA PHE A 23 4.39 -3.95 -10.67
C PHE A 23 5.67 -3.12 -10.86
N ASP A 24 5.72 -1.93 -10.27
CA ASP A 24 6.79 -0.97 -10.48
C ASP A 24 8.11 -1.44 -9.82
N GLY A 25 8.01 -2.01 -8.61
CA GLY A 25 9.15 -2.65 -7.95
C GLY A 25 9.69 -3.85 -8.73
N MET A 26 8.81 -4.71 -9.26
CA MET A 26 9.22 -5.84 -10.11
C MET A 26 9.86 -5.36 -11.41
N HIS A 27 9.30 -4.31 -12.04
CA HIS A 27 9.88 -3.69 -13.22
C HIS A 27 11.30 -3.17 -12.93
N ALA A 28 11.51 -2.51 -11.78
CA ALA A 28 12.83 -2.06 -11.35
C ALA A 28 13.82 -3.21 -11.09
N LEU A 29 13.39 -4.29 -10.43
CA LEU A 29 14.24 -5.46 -10.19
C LEU A 29 14.62 -6.19 -11.48
N LEU A 30 13.70 -6.29 -12.44
CA LEU A 30 13.92 -7.05 -13.68
C LEU A 30 14.63 -6.23 -14.76
N LEU A 31 14.38 -4.93 -14.84
CA LEU A 31 14.83 -4.06 -15.94
C LEU A 31 15.80 -2.97 -15.49
N GLY A 32 16.15 -2.92 -14.20
CA GLY A 32 17.09 -1.96 -13.62
C GLY A 32 16.58 -0.52 -13.54
N ARG A 33 15.29 -0.29 -13.78
CA ARG A 33 14.66 1.05 -13.71
C ARG A 33 13.18 0.96 -13.37
N TYR A 34 12.68 1.94 -12.64
CA TYR A 34 11.24 2.12 -12.41
C TYR A 34 10.50 2.44 -13.71
N PHE A 35 9.20 2.19 -13.72
CA PHE A 35 8.32 2.50 -14.83
C PHE A 35 8.10 4.02 -14.93
N GLY A 36 8.21 4.55 -16.15
CA GLY A 36 8.04 5.98 -16.42
C GLY A 36 9.37 6.77 -16.49
N PRO A 37 9.30 8.11 -16.46
CA PRO A 37 10.45 8.97 -16.77
C PRO A 37 11.50 9.07 -15.66
N GLY A 38 11.27 8.47 -14.49
CA GLY A 38 12.21 8.49 -13.38
C GLY A 38 11.58 8.08 -12.04
N VAL A 39 12.32 8.27 -10.96
CA VAL A 39 11.84 8.06 -9.59
C VAL A 39 10.80 9.12 -9.24
N GLY A 40 9.67 8.71 -8.67
CA GLY A 40 8.60 9.64 -8.28
C GLY A 40 8.97 10.58 -7.13
N PRO A 41 8.07 11.50 -6.72
CA PRO A 41 8.34 12.49 -5.67
C PRO A 41 8.75 11.88 -4.31
N TRP A 42 8.34 10.64 -4.05
CA TRP A 42 8.79 9.86 -2.89
C TRP A 42 10.31 9.69 -2.82
N GLY A 43 11.01 9.71 -3.97
CA GLY A 43 12.46 9.56 -4.03
C GLY A 43 13.19 10.65 -3.26
N PHE A 44 12.65 11.86 -3.21
CA PHE A 44 13.19 12.94 -2.39
C PHE A 44 13.12 12.63 -0.89
N LEU A 45 12.00 12.06 -0.41
CA LEU A 45 11.89 11.69 1.02
C LEU A 45 12.86 10.58 1.41
N VAL A 46 13.04 9.61 0.51
CA VAL A 46 13.96 8.50 0.72
C VAL A 46 15.41 8.98 0.71
N SER A 47 15.77 9.88 -0.20
CA SER A 47 17.12 10.45 -0.25
C SER A 47 17.42 11.35 0.95
N LEU A 48 16.43 12.06 1.51
CA LEU A 48 16.60 12.87 2.72
C LEU A 48 17.05 12.06 3.94
N VAL A 49 16.69 10.77 4.02
CA VAL A 49 17.12 9.87 5.10
C VAL A 49 18.37 9.07 4.73
N GLY A 50 19.05 9.44 3.64
CA GLY A 50 20.32 8.83 3.21
C GLY A 50 20.16 7.51 2.46
N VAL A 51 18.95 7.16 2.02
CA VAL A 51 18.70 5.94 1.24
C VAL A 51 18.70 6.30 -0.25
N ASP A 52 19.40 5.51 -1.06
CA ASP A 52 19.35 5.65 -2.51
C ASP A 52 17.96 5.23 -3.03
N PRO A 53 17.18 6.12 -3.66
CA PRO A 53 15.86 5.77 -4.17
C PRO A 53 15.86 4.63 -5.19
N ALA A 54 16.96 4.43 -5.93
CA ALA A 54 17.08 3.30 -6.87
C ALA A 54 17.11 1.94 -6.16
N SER A 55 17.53 1.89 -4.89
CA SER A 55 17.59 0.68 -4.07
C SER A 55 16.23 0.22 -3.53
N MET A 56 15.18 1.04 -3.69
CA MET A 56 13.86 0.80 -3.08
C MET A 56 13.03 -0.28 -3.79
N ALA A 57 13.53 -0.91 -4.85
CA ALA A 57 12.75 -1.84 -5.67
C ALA A 57 12.21 -3.03 -4.85
N THR A 58 13.07 -3.63 -4.01
CA THR A 58 12.65 -4.72 -3.11
C THR A 58 11.62 -4.26 -2.07
N PRO A 59 11.83 -3.15 -1.33
CA PRO A 59 10.79 -2.57 -0.48
C PRO A 59 9.44 -2.35 -1.18
N PHE A 60 9.44 -1.87 -2.43
CA PHE A 60 8.21 -1.70 -3.23
C PHE A 60 7.49 -3.03 -3.45
N VAL A 61 8.22 -4.08 -3.87
CA VAL A 61 7.66 -5.42 -4.09
C VAL A 61 7.06 -5.99 -2.80
N VAL A 62 7.82 -5.92 -1.69
CA VAL A 62 7.36 -6.40 -0.39
C VAL A 62 6.11 -5.64 0.05
N GLN A 63 6.14 -4.30 -0.01
CA GLN A 63 5.02 -3.47 0.40
C GLN A 63 3.78 -3.73 -0.46
N GLY A 64 3.96 -3.86 -1.78
CA GLY A 64 2.90 -4.20 -2.72
C GLY A 64 2.27 -5.55 -2.43
N PHE A 65 3.11 -6.56 -2.14
CA PHE A 65 2.63 -7.87 -1.71
C PHE A 65 1.85 -7.82 -0.40
N LEU A 66 2.32 -7.07 0.61
CA LEU A 66 1.61 -6.93 1.89
C LEU A 66 0.22 -6.30 1.70
N TRP A 67 0.08 -5.30 0.83
CA TRP A 67 -1.23 -4.72 0.50
C TRP A 67 -2.22 -5.77 0.00
N LEU A 68 -1.79 -6.58 -0.97
CA LEU A 68 -2.64 -7.63 -1.56
C LEU A 68 -2.88 -8.80 -0.60
N PHE A 69 -1.86 -9.22 0.14
CA PHE A 69 -1.93 -10.28 1.13
C PHE A 69 -2.94 -9.94 2.25
N PHE A 70 -2.86 -8.74 2.82
CA PHE A 70 -3.77 -8.32 3.87
C PHE A 70 -5.16 -7.97 3.33
N LEU A 71 -5.30 -7.59 2.05
CA LEU A 71 -6.60 -7.55 1.38
C LEU A 71 -7.24 -8.96 1.41
N VAL A 72 -6.56 -9.97 0.90
CA VAL A 72 -7.05 -11.37 0.86
C VAL A 72 -7.34 -11.88 2.27
N SER A 73 -6.44 -11.67 3.22
CA SER A 73 -6.58 -12.11 4.62
C SER A 73 -7.88 -11.63 5.29
N GLY A 74 -8.32 -10.40 4.98
CA GLY A 74 -9.57 -9.89 5.55
C GLY A 74 -10.83 -10.30 4.77
N PHE A 75 -10.72 -10.89 3.57
CA PHE A 75 -11.83 -11.65 2.98
C PHE A 75 -12.06 -12.96 3.73
N TYR A 76 -10.98 -13.62 4.17
CA TYR A 76 -11.03 -14.81 5.04
C TYR A 76 -11.35 -14.50 6.50
N ARG A 77 -11.53 -13.23 6.86
CA ARG A 77 -11.88 -12.76 8.21
C ARG A 77 -10.90 -13.22 9.29
N TRP A 78 -9.63 -13.36 8.96
CA TRP A 78 -8.61 -13.69 9.95
C TRP A 78 -8.48 -12.56 10.98
N TRP A 79 -8.36 -12.93 12.27
CA TRP A 79 -8.41 -11.98 13.38
C TRP A 79 -7.30 -10.91 13.35
N TRP A 80 -6.17 -11.23 12.71
CA TRP A 80 -5.03 -10.32 12.54
C TRP A 80 -5.09 -9.45 11.27
N ALA A 81 -6.02 -9.74 10.33
CA ALA A 81 -6.07 -9.07 9.04
C ALA A 81 -6.30 -7.56 9.16
N TRP A 82 -7.14 -7.13 10.11
CA TRP A 82 -7.39 -5.71 10.34
C TRP A 82 -6.10 -4.97 10.75
N TYR A 83 -5.30 -5.56 11.65
CA TYR A 83 -4.04 -4.95 12.08
C TYR A 83 -3.04 -4.86 10.94
N GLY A 84 -2.90 -5.94 10.17
CA GLY A 84 -2.03 -5.96 8.99
C GLY A 84 -2.38 -4.88 7.98
N ARG A 85 -3.67 -4.74 7.64
CA ARG A 85 -4.14 -3.67 6.73
C ARG A 85 -3.81 -2.27 7.22
N VAL A 86 -3.94 -2.01 8.53
CA VAL A 86 -3.59 -0.71 9.13
C VAL A 86 -2.09 -0.48 9.09
N VAL A 87 -1.29 -1.45 9.51
CA VAL A 87 0.18 -1.36 9.53
C VAL A 87 0.71 -1.14 8.11
N THR A 88 0.23 -1.90 7.13
CA THR A 88 0.63 -1.74 5.73
C THR A 88 0.25 -0.36 5.19
N ALA A 89 -0.95 0.16 5.50
CA ALA A 89 -1.32 1.50 5.07
C ALA A 89 -0.41 2.58 5.69
N ILE A 90 -0.11 2.49 6.99
CA ILE A 90 0.81 3.42 7.66
C ILE A 90 2.22 3.33 7.07
N ALA A 91 2.72 2.12 6.85
CA ALA A 91 4.03 1.88 6.25
C ALA A 91 4.14 2.37 4.79
N THR A 92 3.04 2.78 4.16
CA THR A 92 2.99 3.31 2.79
C THR A 92 2.96 4.84 2.74
N LEU A 93 2.92 5.54 3.88
CA LEU A 93 2.76 6.99 3.92
C LEU A 93 3.91 7.79 3.27
N TRP A 94 5.07 7.16 3.07
CA TRP A 94 6.19 7.77 2.36
C TRP A 94 6.01 7.79 0.82
N TYR A 95 5.04 7.05 0.28
CA TYR A 95 4.82 6.92 -1.17
C TYR A 95 4.01 8.10 -1.74
N LEU A 96 4.65 9.26 -1.84
CA LEU A 96 4.04 10.52 -2.28
C LEU A 96 3.71 10.57 -3.79
N PRO A 97 2.68 11.37 -4.18
CA PRO A 97 1.61 11.89 -3.32
C PRO A 97 0.46 10.89 -3.19
N PHE A 98 0.22 10.09 -4.24
CA PHE A 98 -0.97 9.24 -4.36
C PHE A 98 -1.00 8.10 -3.36
N GLY A 99 0.12 7.43 -3.12
CA GLY A 99 0.23 6.38 -2.12
C GLY A 99 -0.11 6.88 -0.72
N THR A 100 0.41 8.04 -0.34
CA THR A 100 0.12 8.70 0.94
C THR A 100 -1.37 9.02 1.07
N ALA A 101 -1.96 9.70 0.10
CA ALA A 101 -3.36 10.11 0.15
C ALA A 101 -4.31 8.90 0.26
N LEU A 102 -4.09 7.87 -0.56
CA LEU A 102 -4.89 6.65 -0.53
C LEU A 102 -4.67 5.86 0.76
N SER A 103 -3.45 5.83 1.29
CA SER A 103 -3.15 5.17 2.56
C SER A 103 -3.83 5.86 3.74
N LEU A 104 -3.85 7.18 3.78
CA LEU A 104 -4.60 7.95 4.78
C LEU A 104 -6.10 7.66 4.71
N ALA A 105 -6.66 7.64 3.49
CA ALA A 105 -8.06 7.27 3.29
C ALA A 105 -8.35 5.83 3.77
N GLN A 106 -7.46 4.88 3.47
CA GLN A 106 -7.57 3.50 3.93
C GLN A 106 -7.56 3.41 5.46
N VAL A 107 -6.61 4.08 6.13
CA VAL A 107 -6.54 4.11 7.61
C VAL A 107 -7.81 4.74 8.18
N ALA A 108 -8.27 5.86 7.64
CA ALA A 108 -9.47 6.54 8.10
C ALA A 108 -10.70 5.63 8.03
N VAL A 109 -10.88 4.90 6.92
CA VAL A 109 -11.98 3.93 6.76
C VAL A 109 -11.83 2.74 7.70
N LEU A 110 -10.63 2.17 7.83
CA LEU A 110 -10.37 1.03 8.72
C LEU A 110 -10.63 1.36 10.19
N VAL A 111 -10.27 2.57 10.62
CA VAL A 111 -10.49 3.06 11.99
C VAL A 111 -11.96 3.39 12.21
N ARG A 112 -12.59 4.16 11.31
CA ARG A 112 -14.00 4.56 11.43
C ARG A 112 -14.94 3.36 11.46
N TYR A 113 -14.67 2.34 10.65
CA TYR A 113 -15.49 1.14 10.53
C TYR A 113 -14.87 -0.10 11.19
N ARG A 114 -13.99 0.09 12.18
CA ARG A 114 -13.27 -0.98 12.89
C ARG A 114 -14.17 -2.15 13.31
N ARG A 115 -15.32 -1.88 13.93
CA ARG A 115 -16.24 -2.93 14.41
C ARG A 115 -16.77 -3.82 13.28
N LEU A 116 -16.95 -3.27 12.07
CA LEU A 116 -17.44 -3.99 10.90
C LEU A 116 -16.34 -4.77 10.15
N LEU A 117 -15.09 -4.29 10.25
CA LEU A 117 -13.96 -4.78 9.46
C LEU A 117 -12.98 -5.66 10.26
N LYS A 118 -13.04 -5.62 11.59
CA LYS A 118 -12.25 -6.48 12.49
C LYS A 118 -12.94 -7.82 12.78
N SER A 119 -14.25 -7.92 12.54
CA SER A 119 -15.02 -9.17 12.64
C SER A 119 -14.70 -10.13 11.50
#